data_AF-A0A1X3HFD8-F1
#
_entry.id   AF-A0A1X3HFD8-F1
#
_cell.length_a   1.000
_cell.length_b   1.000
_cell.length_c   1.000
_cell.angle_alpha   90.00
_cell.angle_beta   90.00
_cell.angle_gamma   90.00
#
_symmetry.space_group_name_H-M   'P 1'
#
loop_
_entity.id
_entity.type
_entity.pdbx_description
1 polymer ?
#
loop_
_entity_poly.entity_id
_entity_poly.type
_entity_poly.pdbx_seq_one_letter_code
_entity_poly.pdbx_strand_id
1 'polypeptide(L)' 'MGRQEKTEAELEEMIAQRIVVGGVYVSVRRDPVLGWRPMVITAPKHATYAQKMADDVAVELRKRFVLKGE' A
#
# COMPACT_ATOMS: atom_id res chain seq x y z
N MET A 1 12.13 -11.70 -14.66
CA MET A 1 12.31 -11.58 -13.20
C MET A 1 10.94 -11.67 -12.55
N GLY A 2 10.74 -12.63 -11.66
CA GLY A 2 9.45 -12.81 -10.96
C GLY A 2 9.20 -11.69 -9.95
N ARG A 3 7.93 -11.39 -9.68
CA ARG A 3 7.55 -10.51 -8.58
C ARG A 3 7.91 -11.18 -7.26
N GLN A 4 8.40 -10.41 -6.29
CA GLN A 4 8.74 -10.91 -4.96
C GLN A 4 7.48 -10.94 -4.09
N GLU A 5 7.30 -12.00 -3.32
CA GLU A 5 6.23 -12.08 -2.33
C GLU A 5 6.54 -11.18 -1.13
N LYS A 6 5.53 -10.43 -0.70
CA LYS A 6 5.59 -9.58 0.49
C LYS A 6 4.37 -9.79 1.35
N THR A 7 4.55 -9.76 2.67
CA THR A 7 3.44 -9.78 3.63
C THR A 7 2.67 -8.45 3.60
N GLU A 8 1.46 -8.44 4.16
CA GLU A 8 0.67 -7.20 4.33
C GLU A 8 1.50 -6.14 5.06
N ALA A 9 2.10 -6.51 6.20
CA ALA A 9 2.91 -5.61 7.03
C ALA A 9 4.12 -5.01 6.28
N GLU A 10 4.82 -5.80 5.46
CA GLU A 10 5.92 -5.27 4.66
C GLU A 10 5.43 -4.28 3.60
N LEU A 11 4.32 -4.56 2.94
CA LEU A 11 3.75 -3.64 1.94
C LEU A 11 3.21 -2.37 2.62
N GLU A 12 2.57 -2.48 3.78
CA GLU A 12 2.11 -1.37 4.60
C GLU A 12 3.27 -0.43 4.96
N GLU A 13 4.37 -0.99 5.49
CA GLU A 13 5.55 -0.23 5.84
C GLU A 13 6.15 0.46 4.60
N MET A 14 6.28 -0.27 3.49
CA MET A 14 6.80 0.28 2.23
C MET A 14 5.94 1.42 1.67
N ILE A 15 4.63 1.39 1.88
CA ILE A 15 3.72 2.45 1.46
C ILE A 15 3.82 3.63 2.42
N ALA A 16 3.78 3.38 3.73
CA ALA A 16 3.90 4.41 4.76
C ALA A 16 5.20 5.21 4.64
N GLN A 17 6.34 4.54 4.38
CA GLN A 17 7.64 5.18 4.16
C GLN A 17 7.67 6.13 2.96
N ARG A 18 6.78 5.94 1.97
CA ARG A 18 6.69 6.77 0.76
C ARG A 18 5.65 7.88 0.86
N ILE A 19 4.80 7.84 1.87
CA ILE A 19 3.80 8.89 2.13
C ILE A 19 4.45 9.94 3.05
N VAL A 20 4.61 11.17 2.55
CA VAL A 20 5.26 12.28 3.28
C VAL A 20 4.34 12.88 4.36
N VAL A 21 3.09 12.42 4.46
CA VAL A 21 2.13 12.89 5.48
C VAL A 21 2.34 12.10 6.76
N GLY A 22 2.94 12.76 7.76
CA GLY A 22 3.13 12.18 9.08
C GLY A 22 1.81 11.78 9.75
N GLY A 23 1.82 10.68 10.48
CA GLY A 23 0.64 10.15 11.20
C GLY A 23 -0.36 9.38 10.33
N VAL A 24 -0.02 9.08 9.07
CA VAL A 24 -0.84 8.21 8.22
C VAL A 24 -0.59 6.75 8.58
N TYR A 25 -1.66 6.03 8.89
CA TYR A 25 -1.64 4.57 9.03
C TYR A 25 -2.35 3.94 7.85
N VAL A 26 -1.65 3.03 7.16
CA VAL A 26 -2.12 2.32 5.98
C VAL A 26 -2.21 0.84 6.31
N SER A 27 -3.30 0.21 5.87
CA SER A 27 -3.43 -1.24 5.85
C SER A 27 -3.41 -1.75 4.41
N VAL A 28 -2.83 -2.91 4.17
CA VAL A 28 -2.89 -3.59 2.87
C VAL A 28 -3.84 -4.77 2.99
N ARG A 29 -4.70 -4.94 1.96
CA ARG A 29 -5.65 -6.05 1.89
C ARG A 29 -5.64 -6.69 0.52
N ARG A 30 -5.99 -7.97 0.47
CA ARG A 30 -6.22 -8.70 -0.77
C ARG A 30 -7.32 -8.02 -1.61
N ASP A 31 -7.09 -7.94 -2.91
CA ASP A 31 -8.02 -7.38 -3.89
C ASP A 31 -8.11 -8.33 -5.09
N PRO A 32 -9.31 -8.79 -5.48
CA PRO A 32 -9.45 -9.81 -6.54
C PRO A 32 -9.12 -9.29 -7.95
N VAL A 33 -9.02 -7.97 -8.15
CA VAL A 33 -8.73 -7.35 -9.46
C VAL A 33 -7.27 -6.93 -9.55
N LEU A 34 -6.73 -6.38 -8.47
CA LEU A 34 -5.39 -5.80 -8.40
C LEU A 34 -4.37 -6.68 -7.66
N GLY A 35 -4.80 -7.81 -7.13
CA GLY A 35 -4.04 -8.69 -6.22
C GLY A 35 -4.09 -8.21 -4.77
N TRP A 36 -3.68 -6.95 -4.56
CA TRP A 36 -3.77 -6.28 -3.26
C TRP A 36 -3.97 -4.77 -3.41
N ARG A 37 -4.52 -4.12 -2.39
CA ARG A 37 -4.72 -2.67 -2.36
C ARG A 37 -4.42 -2.06 -0.99
N PRO A 38 -3.90 -0.82 -0.94
CA PRO A 38 -3.79 -0.08 0.30
C PRO A 38 -5.13 0.55 0.71
N MET A 39 -5.30 0.74 2.00
CA MET A 39 -6.40 1.45 2.62
C MET A 39 -5.85 2.32 3.75
N VAL A 40 -6.01 3.62 3.64
CA VAL A 40 -5.70 4.55 4.72
C VAL A 40 -6.74 4.37 5.82
N ILE A 41 -6.29 3.95 6.99
CA ILE A 41 -7.13 3.75 8.17
C ILE A 41 -7.21 5.04 8.97
N THR A 42 -6.07 5.72 9.13
CA THR A 42 -5.96 6.97 9.87
C THR A 42 -5.12 7.96 9.08
N ALA A 43 -5.57 9.21 9.01
CA ALA A 43 -4.77 10.32 8.52
C ALA A 43 -5.14 11.59 9.30
N PRO A 44 -4.18 12.30 9.90
CA PRO A 44 -4.48 13.48 10.73
C PRO A 44 -5.01 14.66 9.89
N LYS A 45 -4.63 14.73 8.61
CA LYS A 45 -5.12 15.71 7.64
C LYS A 45 -5.22 15.08 6.25
N HIS A 46 -6.17 15.57 5.45
CA HIS A 46 -6.32 15.24 4.03
C HIS A 46 -6.40 13.73 3.73
N ALA A 47 -7.29 12.99 4.40
CA ALA A 47 -7.43 11.54 4.24
C ALA A 47 -7.59 11.09 2.77
N THR A 48 -8.37 11.81 1.96
CA THR A 48 -8.53 11.53 0.52
C THR A 48 -7.21 11.68 -0.25
N TYR A 49 -6.41 12.69 0.08
CA TYR A 49 -5.09 12.90 -0.53
C TYR A 49 -4.11 11.81 -0.10
N ALA A 50 -4.12 11.42 1.18
CA ALA A 50 -3.32 10.32 1.69
C ALA A 50 -3.66 9.00 1.00
N GLN A 51 -4.96 8.71 0.80
CA GLN A 51 -5.40 7.51 0.08
C GLN A 51 -4.91 7.52 -1.36
N LYS A 52 -5.07 8.65 -2.07
CA LYS A 52 -4.58 8.77 -3.45
C LYS A 52 -3.07 8.50 -3.55
N MET A 53 -2.27 9.07 -2.65
CA MET A 53 -0.82 8.79 -2.63
C MET A 53 -0.52 7.33 -2.33
N ALA A 54 -1.26 6.70 -1.41
CA ALA A 54 -1.11 5.28 -1.13
C ALA A 54 -1.39 4.44 -2.39
N ASP A 55 -2.47 4.77 -3.11
CA ASP A 55 -2.85 4.10 -4.36
C ASP A 55 -1.77 4.27 -5.45
N ASP A 56 -1.24 5.48 -5.63
CA ASP A 56 -0.17 5.77 -6.59
C ASP A 56 1.11 4.98 -6.26
N VAL A 57 1.48 4.89 -4.98
CA VAL A 57 2.61 4.07 -4.53
C VAL A 57 2.36 2.59 -4.78
N ALA A 58 1.14 2.10 -4.52
CA ALA A 58 0.79 0.70 -4.73
C ALA A 58 0.85 0.30 -6.21
N VAL A 59 0.53 1.20 -7.15
CA VAL A 59 0.70 0.95 -8.59
C VAL A 59 2.16 0.62 -8.92
N GLU A 60 3.13 1.36 -8.35
CA GLU A 60 4.54 1.09 -8.57
C GLU A 60 5.02 -0.19 -7.86
N LEU A 61 4.55 -0.43 -6.64
CA LEU A 61 4.92 -1.62 -5.88
C LEU A 61 4.39 -2.91 -6.52
N ARG A 62 3.16 -2.93 -7.04
CA ARG A 62 2.58 -4.11 -7.71
C ARG A 62 3.38 -4.57 -8.94
N LYS A 63 4.19 -3.70 -9.54
CA LYS A 63 5.08 -4.09 -10.65
C LYS A 63 6.18 -5.05 -10.17
N ARG A 64 6.57 -4.97 -8.89
CA ARG A 64 7.71 -5.70 -8.30
C ARG A 64 7.29 -6.69 -7.23
N PHE A 65 6.16 -6.48 -6.58
CA PHE A 65 5.72 -7.22 -5.40
C PHE A 65 4.30 -7.76 -5.56
N VAL A 66 4.09 -8.98 -5.07
CA VAL A 66 2.77 -9.60 -4.90
C VAL A 66 2.52 -9.83 -3.42
N LEU A 67 1.25 -9.94 -3.05
CA LEU A 67 0.90 -10.28 -1.68
C LEU A 67 1.17 -11.76 -1.43
N LYS A 68 1.86 -12.07 -0.33
CA LYS A 68 2.18 -13.45 0.04
C LYS A 68 0.90 -14.23 0.33
N GLY A 69 0.75 -15.41 -0.27
CA GLY A 69 -0.45 -16.24 -0.17
C GLY A 69 -1.57 -15.85 -1.14
N GLU A 70 -1.25 -15.05 -2.16
CA GLU A 70 -2.09 -14.86 -3.35
C GLU A 70 -2.14 -16.12 -4.23
#